data_AF-A0ABD3MMY4-F1
#
_entry.id   AF-A0ABD3MMY4-F1
#
_cell.length_a   1.000
_cell.length_b   1.000
_cell.length_c   1.000
_cell.angle_alpha   90.00
_cell.angle_beta   90.00
_cell.angle_gamma   90.00
#
_symmetry.space_group_name_H-M   'P 1'
#
loop_
_entity.id
_entity.type
_entity.pdbx_description
1 polymer ?
#
loop_
_entity_poly.entity_id
_entity_poly.type
_entity_poly.pdbx_seq_one_letter_code
_entity_poly.pdbx_strand_id
1 'polypeptide(L)'
;MHYPTAALLLVLSITAPSTTATVATTKVGPLKNERPKEEDAVDEGTDPNSSAFVNDHDDSLPKSYKEKEENHPADDGILAIGTHTDTSLNNIRGTKGRVESSSQHGLMAHTDTSTLQSKADTVQPFGRIRALEAPPNFVQCENGLVIDNGGVIVVMSMPGPTLTCAEECGGDCCVGDGACDGFTGKVYRDGSCDGIHACFGAIIPTVSGGGCNGDYACKKANIPAVDDSCNRGKNSCSYVGYYGIVDGWMVKSCQGDKACFALAYAKSGKVHNVSKSCKGEQACAHNEYNTHGDILKSCNANHACIYQEDIISDMDTCCNNPVKLKCQNVTEDSLPKECIKHAPQGNPFKR
;
A
#
# COMPACT_ATOMS: atom_id res chain seq x y z
N MET A 1 -27.74 -48.50 40.79
CA MET A 1 -27.87 -47.25 41.56
C MET A 1 -27.84 -46.10 40.58
N HIS A 2 -28.95 -45.38 40.50
CA HIS A 2 -29.14 -44.18 39.68
C HIS A 2 -28.28 -43.00 40.18
N TYR A 3 -27.85 -42.13 39.26
CA TYR A 3 -28.25 -40.71 39.21
C TYR A 3 -27.77 -40.11 37.87
N PRO A 4 -28.64 -39.47 37.06
CA PRO A 4 -28.22 -38.54 36.03
C PRO A 4 -28.21 -37.11 36.58
N THR A 5 -27.13 -36.39 36.33
CA THR A 5 -26.96 -34.97 36.62
C THR A 5 -27.74 -34.13 35.61
N ALA A 6 -28.77 -33.44 36.09
CA ALA A 6 -29.52 -32.45 35.32
C ALA A 6 -28.77 -31.11 35.32
N ALA A 7 -28.42 -30.61 34.13
CA ALA A 7 -27.90 -29.26 33.94
C ALA A 7 -29.07 -28.27 33.90
N LEU A 8 -29.06 -27.32 34.84
CA LEU A 8 -30.04 -26.25 34.97
C LEU A 8 -29.65 -25.12 34.01
N LEU A 9 -30.42 -24.95 32.92
CA LEU A 9 -30.29 -23.81 32.01
C LEU A 9 -31.01 -22.60 32.63
N LEU A 10 -30.24 -21.58 33.03
CA LEU A 10 -30.78 -20.30 33.48
C LEU A 10 -30.88 -19.35 32.28
N VAL A 11 -32.10 -19.09 31.81
CA VAL A 11 -32.36 -18.09 30.77
C VAL A 11 -32.56 -16.73 31.44
N LEU A 12 -31.58 -15.84 31.32
CA LEU A 12 -31.68 -14.45 31.74
C LEU A 12 -32.17 -13.62 30.54
N SER A 13 -33.45 -13.28 30.54
CA SER A 13 -34.06 -12.33 29.59
C SER A 13 -33.78 -10.91 30.07
N ILE A 14 -32.86 -10.20 29.40
CA ILE A 14 -32.61 -8.77 29.65
C ILE A 14 -33.48 -7.98 28.67
N THR A 15 -34.54 -7.33 29.17
CA THR A 15 -35.35 -6.36 28.42
C THR A 15 -34.68 -4.98 28.50
N ALA A 16 -34.28 -4.44 27.35
CA ALA A 16 -33.79 -3.06 27.24
C ALA A 16 -34.95 -2.05 27.25
N PRO A 17 -34.81 -0.86 27.88
CA PRO A 17 -35.81 0.18 27.83
C PRO A 17 -35.73 0.99 26.53
N SER A 18 -36.86 1.13 25.84
CA SER A 18 -37.01 2.02 24.68
C SER A 18 -37.25 3.46 25.16
N THR A 19 -36.29 4.35 24.93
CA THR A 19 -36.49 5.79 25.09
C THR A 19 -36.98 6.40 23.77
N THR A 20 -38.25 6.78 23.74
CA THR A 20 -38.85 7.61 22.68
C THR A 20 -38.53 9.08 22.94
N ALA A 21 -37.68 9.69 22.11
CA ALA A 21 -37.45 11.13 22.11
C ALA A 21 -38.54 11.83 21.29
N THR A 22 -39.26 12.76 21.94
CA THR A 22 -40.27 13.62 21.31
C THR A 22 -39.57 14.83 20.67
N VAL A 23 -39.63 14.94 19.34
CA VAL A 23 -39.15 16.12 18.62
C VAL A 23 -40.23 17.19 18.65
N ALA A 24 -39.96 18.29 19.36
CA ALA A 24 -40.80 19.48 19.33
C ALA A 24 -40.52 20.27 18.04
N THR A 25 -41.54 20.44 17.20
CA THR A 25 -41.51 21.28 16.01
C THR A 25 -41.87 22.72 16.39
N THR A 26 -40.88 23.61 16.34
CA THR A 26 -41.09 25.05 16.52
C THR A 26 -41.57 25.66 15.20
N LYS A 27 -42.74 26.30 15.25
CA LYS A 27 -43.43 26.95 14.14
C LYS A 27 -42.77 28.31 13.84
N VAL A 28 -42.07 28.43 12.71
CA VAL A 28 -41.48 29.70 12.23
C VAL A 28 -42.54 30.48 11.44
N GLY A 29 -42.83 31.71 11.87
CA GLY A 29 -43.73 32.64 11.18
C GLY A 29 -43.06 33.39 10.03
N PRO A 30 -43.83 34.07 9.15
CA PRO A 30 -43.31 34.66 7.93
C PRO A 30 -42.49 35.94 8.21
N LEU A 31 -41.25 35.95 7.71
CA LEU A 31 -40.37 37.12 7.70
C LEU A 31 -40.87 38.13 6.67
N LYS A 32 -41.11 39.36 7.13
CA LYS A 32 -41.38 40.52 6.28
C LYS A 32 -40.07 40.96 5.61
N ASN A 33 -40.20 41.25 4.32
CA ASN A 33 -39.14 41.69 3.43
C ASN A 33 -38.99 43.21 3.55
N GLU A 34 -37.98 43.68 4.27
CA GLU A 34 -37.57 45.09 4.27
C GLU A 34 -36.13 45.18 3.77
N ARG A 35 -35.98 45.92 2.67
CA ARG A 35 -34.74 46.19 1.95
C ARG A 35 -34.10 47.45 2.53
N PRO A 36 -32.89 47.40 3.13
CA PRO A 36 -32.14 48.61 3.42
C PRO A 36 -31.20 48.94 2.26
N LYS A 37 -30.94 50.23 2.14
CA LYS A 37 -30.14 50.89 1.11
C LYS A 37 -28.63 50.68 1.35
N GLU A 38 -27.88 50.82 0.26
CA GLU A 38 -26.43 51.00 0.21
C GLU A 38 -25.93 52.01 1.23
N GLU A 39 -24.83 51.67 1.90
CA GLU A 39 -23.80 52.61 2.34
C GLU A 39 -22.46 51.86 2.47
N ASP A 40 -21.41 52.49 1.98
CA ASP A 40 -20.02 52.02 1.91
C ASP A 40 -19.38 51.81 3.28
N ALA A 41 -18.52 50.77 3.44
CA ALA A 41 -17.21 50.82 4.12
C ALA A 41 -16.68 49.44 4.62
N VAL A 42 -15.42 49.16 4.23
CA VAL A 42 -14.30 48.62 5.04
C VAL A 42 -14.32 47.17 5.58
N ASP A 43 -13.46 46.35 4.98
CA ASP A 43 -12.39 45.50 5.56
C ASP A 43 -12.55 44.89 6.98
N GLU A 44 -12.59 43.54 7.06
CA GLU A 44 -11.60 42.69 7.76
C GLU A 44 -12.15 41.25 8.00
N GLY A 45 -11.32 40.24 7.68
CA GLY A 45 -11.21 38.98 8.44
C GLY A 45 -12.32 37.92 8.35
N THR A 46 -12.21 37.01 7.38
CA THR A 46 -12.91 35.70 7.43
C THR A 46 -11.91 34.57 7.69
N ASP A 47 -11.98 33.99 8.88
CA ASP A 47 -11.30 32.74 9.27
C ASP A 47 -11.78 31.56 8.43
N PRO A 48 -10.89 30.80 7.75
CA PRO A 48 -11.25 29.56 7.08
C PRO A 48 -10.87 28.36 7.96
N ASN A 49 -11.58 28.14 9.08
CA ASN A 49 -11.38 26.90 9.84
C ASN A 49 -12.61 26.46 10.64
N SER A 50 -13.77 26.36 9.99
CA SER A 50 -14.88 25.56 10.51
C SER A 50 -15.01 24.26 9.70
N SER A 51 -14.34 23.22 10.18
CA SER A 51 -14.54 21.85 9.71
C SER A 51 -15.93 21.37 10.13
N ALA A 52 -16.86 21.41 9.18
CA ALA A 52 -18.10 20.66 9.29
C ALA A 52 -17.77 19.16 9.25
N PHE A 53 -18.26 18.40 10.24
CA PHE A 53 -18.31 16.95 10.21
C PHE A 53 -19.08 16.51 8.95
N VAL A 54 -18.36 16.05 7.93
CA VAL A 54 -18.94 15.36 6.78
C VAL A 54 -19.05 13.89 7.16
N ASN A 55 -20.28 13.39 7.17
CA ASN A 55 -20.54 11.95 7.24
C ASN A 55 -20.05 11.31 5.93
N ASP A 56 -18.78 10.92 5.90
CA ASP A 56 -18.10 10.24 4.78
C ASP A 56 -18.52 8.76 4.66
N HIS A 57 -19.83 8.51 4.52
CA HIS A 57 -20.33 7.17 4.20
C HIS A 57 -20.72 7.00 2.73
N ASP A 58 -20.49 8.01 1.88
CA ASP A 58 -20.77 7.90 0.46
C ASP A 58 -19.54 7.38 -0.30
N ASP A 59 -19.39 6.05 -0.27
CA ASP A 59 -18.57 5.24 -1.19
C ASP A 59 -19.12 5.32 -2.64
N SER A 60 -19.96 6.31 -2.96
CA SER A 60 -20.44 6.53 -4.31
C SER A 60 -19.29 6.97 -5.21
N LEU A 61 -18.75 6.01 -5.96
CA LEU A 61 -18.15 6.29 -7.25
C LEU A 61 -19.08 7.26 -8.02
N PRO A 62 -18.55 8.22 -8.80
CA PRO A 62 -19.38 9.25 -9.41
C PRO A 62 -20.54 8.64 -10.23
N LYS A 63 -21.66 9.35 -10.41
CA LYS A 63 -22.87 8.76 -11.03
C LYS A 63 -22.68 8.31 -12.49
N SER A 64 -21.66 8.79 -13.20
CA SER A 64 -21.28 8.27 -14.53
C SER A 64 -20.76 6.83 -14.50
N TYR A 65 -20.64 6.22 -13.32
CA TYR A 65 -19.99 4.93 -13.10
C TYR A 65 -20.97 3.79 -12.74
N LYS A 66 -22.27 4.06 -12.55
CA LYS A 66 -23.25 3.01 -12.23
C LYS A 66 -23.73 2.19 -13.43
N GLU A 67 -23.48 2.61 -14.67
CA GLU A 67 -23.98 1.91 -15.88
C GLU A 67 -23.04 0.84 -16.44
N LYS A 68 -21.92 0.52 -15.80
CA LYS A 68 -20.98 -0.53 -16.26
C LYS A 68 -20.79 -1.72 -15.31
N GLU A 69 -21.47 -1.75 -14.16
CA GLU A 69 -21.34 -2.85 -13.18
C GLU A 69 -22.28 -4.04 -13.43
N GLU A 70 -23.25 -3.95 -14.35
CA GLU A 70 -24.10 -5.10 -14.68
C GLU A 70 -23.43 -6.00 -15.73
N ASN A 71 -23.05 -7.20 -15.33
CA ASN A 71 -22.52 -8.34 -16.11
C ASN A 71 -21.00 -8.52 -16.13
N HIS A 72 -20.38 -8.76 -14.98
CA HIS A 72 -19.20 -9.63 -14.95
C HIS A 72 -19.53 -10.87 -14.09
N PRO A 73 -19.38 -12.09 -14.62
CA PRO A 73 -19.41 -13.28 -13.78
C PRO A 73 -18.26 -13.19 -12.77
N ALA A 74 -18.44 -13.79 -11.59
CA ALA A 74 -17.34 -14.04 -10.67
C ALA A 74 -16.25 -14.79 -11.45
N ASP A 75 -15.20 -14.07 -11.84
CA ASP A 75 -14.04 -14.67 -12.48
C ASP A 75 -13.23 -15.31 -11.35
N ASP A 76 -13.47 -16.61 -11.14
CA ASP A 76 -12.62 -17.51 -10.34
C ASP A 76 -11.25 -17.77 -11.03
N GLY A 77 -10.80 -16.82 -11.86
CA GLY A 77 -9.55 -16.85 -12.59
C GLY A 77 -8.40 -16.56 -11.65
N ILE A 78 -7.85 -17.61 -11.05
CA ILE A 78 -6.51 -17.62 -10.47
C ILE A 78 -5.55 -17.09 -11.54
N LEU A 79 -5.20 -15.81 -11.45
CA LEU A 79 -4.10 -15.24 -12.22
C LEU A 79 -2.83 -15.82 -11.60
N ALA A 80 -2.30 -16.87 -12.22
CA ALA A 80 -1.01 -17.42 -11.86
C ALA A 80 0.05 -16.34 -12.12
N ILE A 81 0.37 -15.56 -11.08
CA ILE A 81 1.51 -14.67 -11.06
C ILE A 81 2.73 -15.59 -11.12
N GLY A 82 3.37 -15.64 -12.29
CA GLY A 82 4.66 -16.30 -12.44
C GLY A 82 5.64 -15.67 -11.46
N THR A 83 5.95 -16.39 -10.39
CA THR A 83 7.04 -16.02 -9.48
C THR A 83 8.31 -16.04 -10.32
N HIS A 84 8.89 -14.87 -10.58
CA HIS A 84 10.28 -14.78 -11.03
C HIS A 84 11.17 -15.23 -9.87
N THR A 85 11.37 -16.55 -9.73
CA THR A 85 12.44 -17.11 -8.92
C THR A 85 13.70 -17.08 -9.77
N ASP A 86 14.52 -16.05 -9.59
CA ASP A 86 15.91 -16.06 -10.06
C ASP A 86 16.69 -17.12 -9.28
N THR A 87 16.60 -18.37 -9.73
CA THR A 87 17.48 -19.46 -9.31
C THR A 87 18.72 -19.43 -10.20
N SER A 88 19.64 -18.52 -9.91
CA SER A 88 20.97 -18.54 -10.53
C SER A 88 21.96 -19.24 -9.60
N LEU A 89 22.05 -20.56 -9.73
CA LEU A 89 23.17 -21.34 -9.21
C LEU A 89 23.80 -22.15 -10.34
N ASN A 90 25.14 -22.13 -10.32
CA ASN A 90 26.10 -22.92 -11.09
C ASN A 90 26.57 -22.34 -12.44
N ASN A 91 27.58 -21.47 -12.35
CA ASN A 91 28.74 -21.61 -13.23
C ASN A 91 30.01 -21.07 -12.54
N ILE A 92 30.65 -21.92 -11.73
CA ILE A 92 32.03 -21.70 -11.30
C ILE A 92 32.93 -22.06 -12.49
N ARG A 93 33.34 -21.05 -13.26
CA ARG A 93 34.40 -21.17 -14.25
C ARG A 93 35.58 -20.33 -13.78
N GLY A 94 36.57 -21.01 -13.22
CA GLY A 94 37.82 -20.40 -12.78
C GLY A 94 38.56 -19.76 -13.95
N THR A 95 38.94 -18.50 -13.77
CA THR A 95 40.03 -17.89 -14.54
C THR A 95 41.02 -17.27 -13.55
N LYS A 96 42.26 -17.75 -13.63
CA LYS A 96 43.44 -17.24 -12.94
C LYS A 96 43.68 -15.78 -13.35
N GLY A 97 43.40 -14.85 -12.46
CA GLY A 97 43.88 -13.48 -12.53
C GLY A 97 45.27 -13.38 -11.91
N ARG A 98 46.27 -13.10 -12.75
CA ARG A 98 47.66 -12.82 -12.42
C ARG A 98 47.74 -11.45 -11.72
N VAL A 99 48.09 -11.44 -10.43
CA VAL A 99 48.42 -10.22 -9.68
C VAL A 99 49.94 -10.07 -9.74
N GLU A 100 50.41 -9.08 -10.50
CA GLU A 100 51.78 -8.57 -10.37
C GLU A 100 51.78 -7.49 -9.27
N SER A 101 52.37 -7.81 -8.13
CA SER A 101 52.72 -6.84 -7.08
C SER A 101 54.22 -6.90 -6.88
N SER A 102 54.91 -5.86 -7.37
CA SER A 102 56.32 -5.63 -7.15
C SER A 102 56.47 -4.55 -6.09
N SER A 103 57.06 -4.88 -4.93
CA SER A 103 57.95 -3.99 -4.19
C SER A 103 58.44 -4.68 -2.92
N GLN A 104 59.76 -4.73 -2.82
CA GLN A 104 60.62 -5.33 -1.82
C GLN A 104 60.44 -4.76 -0.40
N HIS A 105 60.60 -5.60 0.62
CA HIS A 105 61.68 -5.56 1.64
C HIS A 105 61.27 -6.32 2.91
N GLY A 106 62.20 -7.11 3.47
CA GLY A 106 62.21 -7.46 4.89
C GLY A 106 62.27 -8.95 5.22
N LEU A 107 63.50 -9.47 5.29
CA LEU A 107 63.85 -10.68 6.04
C LEU A 107 63.29 -10.63 7.48
N MET A 108 62.77 -11.75 8.00
CA MET A 108 63.47 -12.58 8.99
C MET A 108 62.71 -13.88 9.23
N ALA A 109 63.47 -14.97 9.27
CA ALA A 109 63.04 -16.33 9.55
C ALA A 109 62.59 -16.48 11.00
N HIS A 110 61.65 -17.38 11.27
CA HIS A 110 61.78 -18.40 12.31
C HIS A 110 60.84 -19.58 12.01
N THR A 111 61.45 -20.75 11.96
CA THR A 111 60.84 -22.07 12.06
C THR A 111 60.02 -22.19 13.34
N ASP A 112 58.87 -22.87 13.29
CA ASP A 112 58.71 -24.09 14.09
C ASP A 112 57.51 -24.93 13.65
N THR A 113 57.87 -26.18 13.40
CA THR A 113 57.04 -27.35 13.16
C THR A 113 56.40 -27.77 14.49
N SER A 114 55.08 -27.87 14.56
CA SER A 114 54.45 -28.79 15.53
C SER A 114 53.15 -29.37 14.99
N THR A 115 53.30 -30.60 14.51
CA THR A 115 52.27 -31.63 14.47
C THR A 115 51.75 -31.88 15.87
N LEU A 116 50.44 -31.70 16.08
CA LEU A 116 49.72 -32.47 17.10
C LEU A 116 48.42 -33.04 16.53
N GLN A 117 48.29 -34.31 16.84
CA GLN A 117 47.38 -35.31 16.31
C GLN A 117 46.39 -35.66 17.43
N SER A 118 45.16 -35.98 17.03
CA SER A 118 44.14 -36.76 17.75
C SER A 118 43.36 -36.11 18.91
N LYS A 119 42.02 -36.13 18.76
CA LYS A 119 41.02 -36.86 19.58
C LYS A 119 39.63 -36.35 19.15
N ALA A 120 38.87 -37.15 18.40
CA ALA A 120 37.81 -38.00 18.93
C ALA A 120 36.91 -37.21 19.91
N ASP A 121 35.74 -36.76 19.46
CA ASP A 121 34.54 -36.78 20.31
C ASP A 121 33.23 -36.53 19.55
N THR A 122 32.27 -37.40 19.90
CA THR A 122 30.82 -37.20 19.91
C THR A 122 30.07 -37.18 18.57
N VAL A 123 29.66 -38.37 18.17
CA VAL A 123 28.40 -38.58 17.43
C VAL A 123 27.27 -37.98 18.25
N GLN A 124 26.78 -36.79 17.87
CA GLN A 124 25.54 -36.26 18.43
C GLN A 124 24.34 -36.98 17.78
N PRO A 125 23.42 -37.55 18.56
CA PRO A 125 22.18 -38.09 18.05
C PRO A 125 21.29 -36.94 17.54
N PHE A 126 20.58 -37.24 16.45
CA PHE A 126 19.60 -36.39 15.76
C PHE A 126 18.64 -35.66 16.71
N GLY A 127 19.04 -34.47 17.13
CA GLY A 127 18.18 -33.45 17.72
C GLY A 127 18.56 -32.14 17.08
N ARG A 128 18.04 -31.87 15.88
CA ARG A 128 18.19 -30.57 15.21
C ARG A 128 17.39 -29.58 16.07
N ILE A 129 18.04 -29.01 17.08
CA ILE A 129 17.58 -27.79 17.74
C ILE A 129 17.44 -26.81 16.58
N ARG A 130 16.20 -26.56 16.16
CA ARG A 130 15.93 -25.38 15.35
C ARG A 130 16.39 -24.24 16.23
N ALA A 131 17.54 -23.64 15.90
CA ALA A 131 17.85 -22.33 16.41
C ALA A 131 16.57 -21.51 16.22
N LEU A 132 16.16 -20.77 17.26
CA LEU A 132 15.13 -19.75 17.11
C LEU A 132 15.67 -18.71 16.14
N GLU A 133 15.64 -19.03 14.84
CA GLU A 133 15.75 -18.06 13.79
C GLU A 133 14.58 -17.12 14.03
N ALA A 134 14.89 -15.85 14.23
CA ALA A 134 13.88 -14.83 14.40
C ALA A 134 12.86 -15.00 13.26
N PRO A 135 11.55 -14.97 13.55
CA PRO A 135 10.55 -15.08 12.51
C PRO A 135 10.84 -14.05 11.41
N PRO A 136 10.57 -14.37 10.14
CA PRO A 136 10.71 -13.39 9.08
C PRO A 136 9.95 -12.12 9.47
N ASN A 137 10.51 -10.96 9.16
CA ASN A 137 9.94 -9.66 9.51
C ASN A 137 8.73 -9.29 8.62
N PHE A 138 8.10 -10.27 7.99
CA PHE A 138 6.91 -10.11 7.15
C PHE A 138 5.97 -11.30 7.29
N VAL A 139 4.70 -11.06 6.98
CA VAL A 139 3.64 -12.06 6.83
C VAL A 139 3.31 -12.18 5.35
N GLN A 140 3.26 -13.40 4.82
CA GLN A 140 2.83 -13.65 3.45
C GLN A 140 1.36 -14.07 3.46
N CYS A 141 0.56 -13.36 2.69
CA CYS A 141 -0.89 -13.47 2.63
C CYS A 141 -1.37 -13.90 1.25
N GLU A 142 -2.42 -14.69 1.23
CA GLU A 142 -3.24 -14.99 0.06
C GLU A 142 -4.72 -14.92 0.47
N ASN A 143 -5.48 -14.01 -0.16
CA ASN A 143 -6.88 -13.73 0.18
C ASN A 143 -7.12 -13.44 1.67
N GLY A 144 -6.18 -12.77 2.34
CA GLY A 144 -6.23 -12.41 3.77
C GLY A 144 -5.84 -13.54 4.74
N LEU A 145 -5.45 -14.70 4.22
CA LEU A 145 -4.98 -15.84 5.00
C LEU A 145 -3.47 -16.02 4.87
N VAL A 146 -2.81 -16.50 5.91
CA VAL A 146 -1.37 -16.74 5.88
C VAL A 146 -1.06 -17.95 5.00
N ILE A 147 -0.04 -17.83 4.16
CA ILE A 147 0.57 -18.98 3.47
C ILE A 147 1.96 -19.24 4.05
N ASP A 148 2.21 -20.49 4.47
CA ASP A 148 3.45 -20.87 5.14
C ASP A 148 4.67 -20.66 4.22
N ASN A 149 5.54 -19.71 4.58
CA ASN A 149 6.77 -19.35 3.85
C ASN A 149 7.88 -20.43 3.87
N GLY A 150 7.61 -21.63 4.40
CA GLY A 150 8.65 -22.58 4.83
C GLY A 150 8.67 -23.94 4.16
N GLY A 151 7.73 -24.24 3.26
CA GLY A 151 7.65 -25.56 2.62
C GLY A 151 7.18 -26.65 3.58
N VAL A 152 6.29 -27.50 3.07
CA VAL A 152 5.64 -28.62 3.77
C VAL A 152 4.47 -28.20 4.67
N ILE A 153 3.36 -27.82 4.02
CA ILE A 153 2.03 -28.10 4.57
C ILE A 153 1.77 -29.59 4.33
N VAL A 154 2.23 -30.47 5.23
CA VAL A 154 1.50 -31.73 5.45
C VAL A 154 0.47 -31.45 6.53
N VAL A 155 -0.73 -31.07 6.11
CA VAL A 155 -1.93 -31.60 6.72
C VAL A 155 -3.02 -31.54 5.66
N MET A 156 -3.03 -32.59 4.84
CA MET A 156 -4.25 -33.03 4.21
C MET A 156 -5.34 -33.12 5.31
N SER A 157 -6.40 -32.35 5.14
CA SER A 157 -7.74 -32.67 5.65
C SER A 157 -7.99 -32.62 7.16
N MET A 158 -7.75 -31.48 7.82
CA MET A 158 -8.58 -31.10 8.96
C MET A 158 -9.15 -29.70 8.77
N PRO A 159 -10.46 -29.48 8.99
CA PRO A 159 -11.07 -28.15 9.05
C PRO A 159 -10.59 -27.43 10.32
N GLY A 160 -9.32 -27.03 10.33
CA GLY A 160 -8.77 -26.13 11.33
C GLY A 160 -9.09 -24.68 10.97
N PRO A 161 -9.12 -23.77 11.95
CA PRO A 161 -9.23 -22.34 11.68
C PRO A 161 -8.05 -21.92 10.80
N THR A 162 -8.33 -21.33 9.65
CA THR A 162 -7.32 -20.72 8.79
C THR A 162 -6.78 -19.48 9.51
N LEU A 163 -5.48 -19.47 9.81
CA LEU A 163 -4.82 -18.33 10.44
C LEU A 163 -4.89 -17.12 9.51
N THR A 164 -5.49 -16.03 9.99
CA THR A 164 -5.59 -14.78 9.23
C THR A 164 -4.26 -14.03 9.28
N CYS A 165 -4.04 -13.16 8.30
CA CYS A 165 -2.84 -12.32 8.29
C CYS A 165 -2.76 -11.37 9.48
N ALA A 166 -3.89 -10.85 9.95
CA ALA A 166 -3.94 -9.99 11.12
C ALA A 166 -3.52 -10.72 12.41
N GLU A 167 -3.95 -11.98 12.59
CA GLU A 167 -3.54 -12.81 13.73
C GLU A 167 -2.04 -13.09 13.71
N GLU A 168 -1.50 -13.48 12.56
CA GLU A 168 -0.06 -13.73 12.42
C GLU A 168 0.77 -12.47 12.56
N CYS A 169 0.27 -11.31 12.11
CA CYS A 169 0.89 -10.00 12.32
C CYS A 169 1.06 -9.64 13.81
N GLY A 170 0.23 -10.20 14.71
CA GLY A 170 0.40 -10.02 16.16
C GLY A 170 0.28 -8.58 16.64
N GLY A 171 -0.36 -7.70 15.86
CA GLY A 171 -0.48 -6.26 16.16
C GLY A 171 0.63 -5.37 15.59
N ASP A 172 1.62 -5.92 14.90
CA ASP A 172 2.72 -5.14 14.27
C ASP A 172 2.43 -4.76 12.79
N CYS A 173 1.35 -5.28 12.23
CA CYS A 173 0.82 -4.97 10.91
C CYS A 173 -0.66 -5.37 10.82
N CYS A 174 -1.36 -4.96 9.76
CA CYS A 174 -2.77 -5.31 9.54
C CYS A 174 -3.69 -4.93 10.72
N VAL A 175 -3.40 -3.82 11.41
CA VAL A 175 -4.17 -3.39 12.58
C VAL A 175 -5.37 -2.57 12.14
N GLY A 176 -6.58 -3.09 12.32
CA GLY A 176 -7.82 -2.39 12.00
C GLY A 176 -8.91 -3.36 11.57
N ASP A 177 -10.17 -2.93 11.60
CA ASP A 177 -11.29 -3.76 11.16
C ASP A 177 -11.14 -4.10 9.67
N GLY A 178 -11.08 -5.41 9.38
CA GLY A 178 -10.87 -5.95 8.04
C GLY A 178 -9.68 -5.39 7.28
N ALA A 179 -8.61 -4.98 7.98
CA ALA A 179 -7.46 -4.27 7.40
C ALA A 179 -6.80 -5.05 6.24
N CYS A 180 -6.66 -6.36 6.38
CA CYS A 180 -6.01 -7.25 5.42
C CYS A 180 -6.95 -8.32 4.85
N ASP A 181 -8.27 -8.16 4.97
CA ASP A 181 -9.23 -9.11 4.42
C ASP A 181 -9.12 -9.13 2.89
N GLY A 182 -8.96 -10.32 2.30
CA GLY A 182 -8.77 -10.48 0.86
C GLY A 182 -7.42 -9.99 0.33
N PHE A 183 -6.49 -9.56 1.19
CA PHE A 183 -5.17 -9.10 0.76
C PHE A 183 -4.31 -10.26 0.23
N THR A 184 -3.58 -10.04 -0.86
CA THR A 184 -2.62 -11.00 -1.41
C THR A 184 -1.25 -10.33 -1.61
N GLY A 185 -0.22 -10.84 -0.94
CA GLY A 185 1.11 -10.22 -0.93
C GLY A 185 1.91 -10.42 0.35
N LYS A 186 3.05 -9.73 0.48
CA LYS A 186 3.85 -9.67 1.72
C LYS A 186 3.58 -8.36 2.46
N VAL A 187 3.29 -8.44 3.75
CA VAL A 187 3.18 -7.27 4.64
C VAL A 187 4.30 -7.32 5.67
N TYR A 188 5.15 -6.31 5.73
CA TYR A 188 6.19 -6.20 6.75
C TYR A 188 5.61 -5.79 8.10
N ARG A 189 6.21 -6.30 9.19
CA ARG A 189 5.87 -5.99 10.59
C ARG A 189 6.44 -4.65 11.02
N ASP A 190 6.03 -3.59 10.34
CA ASP A 190 6.51 -2.22 10.55
C ASP A 190 5.38 -1.18 10.60
N GLY A 191 4.17 -1.62 10.95
CA GLY A 191 2.94 -0.81 10.93
C GLY A 191 2.33 -0.66 9.53
N SER A 192 2.66 -1.58 8.63
CA SER A 192 2.08 -1.64 7.28
C SER A 192 0.67 -2.21 7.30
N CYS A 193 -0.18 -1.69 6.40
CA CYS A 193 -1.60 -2.05 6.29
C CYS A 193 -2.41 -1.79 7.58
N ASP A 194 -2.04 -0.78 8.37
CA ASP A 194 -2.81 -0.38 9.54
C ASP A 194 -3.90 0.62 9.17
N GLY A 195 -5.11 0.45 9.71
CA GLY A 195 -6.31 1.25 9.41
C GLY A 195 -7.49 0.36 9.03
N ILE A 196 -8.71 0.92 9.09
CA ILE A 196 -9.92 0.21 8.69
C ILE A 196 -9.82 -0.09 7.19
N HIS A 197 -9.88 -1.37 6.82
CA HIS A 197 -9.78 -1.83 5.44
C HIS A 197 -8.57 -1.29 4.66
N ALA A 198 -7.45 -1.02 5.36
CA ALA A 198 -6.26 -0.39 4.79
C ALA A 198 -5.74 -1.09 3.52
N CYS A 199 -5.66 -2.43 3.51
CA CYS A 199 -5.22 -3.26 2.40
C CYS A 199 -6.32 -4.21 1.89
N PHE A 200 -7.59 -3.89 2.17
CA PHE A 200 -8.74 -4.73 1.84
C PHE A 200 -8.80 -5.08 0.34
N GLY A 201 -8.73 -6.37 0.02
CA GLY A 201 -8.79 -6.88 -1.34
C GLY A 201 -7.67 -6.40 -2.27
N ALA A 202 -6.56 -5.90 -1.72
CA ALA A 202 -5.44 -5.42 -2.52
C ALA A 202 -4.52 -6.58 -2.95
N ILE A 203 -3.95 -6.46 -4.14
CA ILE A 203 -2.95 -7.39 -4.70
C ILE A 203 -1.65 -6.60 -4.80
N ILE A 204 -0.82 -6.70 -3.76
CA ILE A 204 0.44 -5.96 -3.67
C ILE A 204 1.53 -6.93 -3.21
N PRO A 205 2.43 -7.39 -4.11
CA PRO A 205 3.47 -8.35 -3.76
C PRO A 205 4.30 -7.97 -2.53
N THR A 206 4.53 -6.69 -2.25
CA THR A 206 5.26 -6.22 -1.06
C THR A 206 4.75 -4.87 -0.56
N VAL A 207 4.43 -4.80 0.73
CA VAL A 207 4.11 -3.58 1.49
C VAL A 207 5.10 -3.44 2.64
N SER A 208 5.83 -2.32 2.69
CA SER A 208 6.84 -2.02 3.72
C SER A 208 6.93 -0.53 4.06
N GLY A 209 7.72 -0.21 5.08
CA GLY A 209 8.01 1.15 5.52
C GLY A 209 6.80 1.82 6.17
N GLY A 210 5.92 1.06 6.81
CA GLY A 210 4.61 1.54 7.26
C GLY A 210 3.71 1.93 6.08
N GLY A 211 3.83 1.23 4.95
CA GLY A 211 3.07 1.50 3.74
C GLY A 211 1.59 1.13 3.90
N CYS A 212 0.73 1.76 3.09
CA CYS A 212 -0.71 1.54 3.15
C CYS A 212 -1.31 1.77 4.55
N ASN A 213 -0.79 2.75 5.30
CA ASN A 213 -1.28 3.11 6.62
C ASN A 213 -2.34 4.23 6.52
N GLY A 214 -3.53 3.96 7.04
CA GLY A 214 -4.71 4.81 7.02
C GLY A 214 -5.95 4.07 6.54
N ASP A 215 -7.12 4.60 6.87
CA ASP A 215 -8.39 4.00 6.47
C ASP A 215 -8.50 3.91 4.95
N TYR A 216 -8.75 2.70 4.46
CA TYR A 216 -8.86 2.37 3.04
C TYR A 216 -7.63 2.78 2.20
N ALA A 217 -6.46 2.95 2.81
CA ALA A 217 -5.28 3.52 2.17
C ALA A 217 -4.92 2.88 0.82
N CYS A 218 -4.97 1.56 0.72
CA CYS A 218 -4.66 0.76 -0.47
C CYS A 218 -5.81 -0.18 -0.86
N LYS A 219 -7.05 0.11 -0.44
CA LYS A 219 -8.23 -0.71 -0.75
C LYS A 219 -8.29 -1.05 -2.24
N LYS A 220 -8.32 -2.35 -2.56
CA LYS A 220 -8.36 -2.89 -3.93
C LYS A 220 -7.27 -2.37 -4.87
N ALA A 221 -6.11 -1.96 -4.35
CA ALA A 221 -4.98 -1.58 -5.18
C ALA A 221 -4.33 -2.80 -5.84
N ASN A 222 -3.81 -2.64 -7.06
CA ASN A 222 -3.01 -3.62 -7.77
C ASN A 222 -1.70 -2.95 -8.20
N ILE A 223 -0.68 -3.05 -7.35
CA ILE A 223 0.60 -2.34 -7.47
C ILE A 223 1.72 -3.34 -7.16
N PRO A 224 2.86 -3.34 -7.87
CA PRO A 224 3.97 -4.27 -7.64
C PRO A 224 4.61 -4.16 -6.25
N ALA A 225 4.76 -2.94 -5.72
CA ALA A 225 5.35 -2.69 -4.41
C ALA A 225 4.98 -1.32 -3.85
N VAL A 226 4.85 -1.24 -2.53
CA VAL A 226 4.61 -0.02 -1.76
C VAL A 226 5.66 0.08 -0.63
N ASP A 227 6.44 1.15 -0.62
CA ASP A 227 7.45 1.44 0.41
C ASP A 227 7.31 2.89 0.91
N ASP A 228 7.04 3.07 2.21
CA ASP A 228 6.83 4.38 2.86
C ASP A 228 5.87 5.29 2.05
N SER A 229 4.85 4.67 1.47
CA SER A 229 3.87 5.31 0.58
C SER A 229 2.46 4.95 1.00
N CYS A 230 1.49 5.77 0.60
CA CYS A 230 0.08 5.54 0.93
C CYS A 230 -0.17 5.50 2.46
N ASN A 231 0.61 6.23 3.26
CA ASN A 231 0.77 5.99 4.69
C ASN A 231 0.31 7.12 5.62
N ARG A 232 -0.46 8.07 5.10
CA ARG A 232 -0.84 9.28 5.85
C ARG A 232 -2.25 9.77 5.59
N GLY A 233 -2.79 9.51 4.41
CA GLY A 233 -4.12 9.96 4.04
C GLY A 233 -5.14 8.82 3.93
N LYS A 234 -6.39 9.13 4.24
CA LYS A 234 -7.53 8.25 3.95
C LYS A 234 -7.63 8.04 2.44
N ASN A 235 -7.85 6.79 2.02
CA ASN A 235 -7.94 6.43 0.60
C ASN A 235 -6.73 6.84 -0.26
N SER A 236 -5.54 7.04 0.33
CA SER A 236 -4.35 7.59 -0.37
C SER A 236 -4.08 6.96 -1.74
N CYS A 237 -4.15 5.63 -1.83
CA CYS A 237 -3.89 4.79 -2.99
C CYS A 237 -5.04 3.82 -3.27
N SER A 238 -6.25 4.14 -2.81
CA SER A 238 -7.40 3.28 -3.06
C SER A 238 -7.64 3.14 -4.57
N TYR A 239 -7.88 1.91 -5.02
CA TYR A 239 -8.15 1.54 -6.41
C TYR A 239 -7.02 1.81 -7.43
N VAL A 240 -5.81 2.12 -6.97
CA VAL A 240 -4.68 2.30 -7.88
C VAL A 240 -4.46 1.01 -8.69
N GLY A 241 -4.37 1.12 -10.02
CA GLY A 241 -4.10 -0.01 -10.90
C GLY A 241 -5.19 -1.09 -10.94
N TYR A 242 -6.37 -0.86 -10.34
CA TYR A 242 -7.37 -1.92 -10.16
C TYR A 242 -7.83 -2.57 -11.48
N TYR A 243 -8.09 -1.77 -12.54
CA TYR A 243 -8.29 -2.30 -13.89
C TYR A 243 -7.16 -1.95 -14.87
N GLY A 244 -6.28 -1.02 -14.53
CA GLY A 244 -5.13 -0.64 -15.37
C GLY A 244 -3.85 -1.37 -14.97
N ILE A 245 -2.72 -0.74 -15.28
CA ILE A 245 -1.38 -1.30 -15.03
C ILE A 245 -0.54 -0.30 -14.26
N VAL A 246 -0.06 -0.69 -13.10
CA VAL A 246 1.12 -0.08 -12.48
C VAL A 246 2.24 -1.11 -12.55
N ASP A 247 3.30 -0.84 -13.31
CA ASP A 247 4.42 -1.79 -13.46
C ASP A 247 5.69 -1.36 -12.70
N GLY A 248 5.66 -0.18 -12.07
CA GLY A 248 6.73 0.35 -11.22
C GLY A 248 6.40 0.34 -9.73
N TRP A 249 7.29 0.93 -8.93
CA TRP A 249 7.19 0.96 -7.47
C TRP A 249 6.60 2.28 -6.97
N MET A 250 5.89 2.22 -5.85
CA MET A 250 5.50 3.40 -5.09
C MET A 250 6.44 3.60 -3.90
N VAL A 251 7.26 4.64 -3.96
CA VAL A 251 8.29 4.91 -2.94
C VAL A 251 8.21 6.35 -2.44
N LYS A 252 7.92 6.53 -1.14
CA LYS A 252 7.80 7.85 -0.51
C LYS A 252 6.78 8.78 -1.18
N SER A 253 5.68 8.21 -1.65
CA SER A 253 4.67 8.86 -2.50
C SER A 253 3.26 8.72 -1.94
N CYS A 254 2.31 9.44 -2.52
CA CYS A 254 0.88 9.29 -2.23
C CYS A 254 0.58 9.49 -0.74
N GLN A 255 1.07 10.58 -0.16
CA GLN A 255 1.02 10.83 1.28
C GLN A 255 -0.16 11.71 1.72
N GLY A 256 -0.87 12.33 0.79
CA GLY A 256 -2.06 13.13 1.09
C GLY A 256 -3.34 12.29 1.05
N ASP A 257 -4.42 12.83 1.61
CA ASP A 257 -5.75 12.25 1.46
C ASP A 257 -6.09 12.09 -0.01
N LYS A 258 -6.50 10.88 -0.39
CA LYS A 258 -6.81 10.51 -1.78
C LYS A 258 -5.70 10.87 -2.79
N ALA A 259 -4.44 11.02 -2.36
CA ALA A 259 -3.41 11.62 -3.19
C ALA A 259 -3.19 10.93 -4.54
N CYS A 260 -3.28 9.60 -4.59
CA CYS A 260 -3.19 8.77 -5.78
C CYS A 260 -4.48 7.98 -6.02
N PHE A 261 -5.61 8.45 -5.49
CA PHE A 261 -6.90 7.76 -5.61
C PHE A 261 -7.23 7.48 -7.08
N ALA A 262 -7.52 6.22 -7.41
CA ALA A 262 -7.86 5.76 -8.76
C ALA A 262 -6.80 6.09 -9.84
N LEU A 263 -5.52 6.22 -9.47
CA LEU A 263 -4.42 6.35 -10.43
C LEU A 263 -4.30 5.05 -11.27
N ALA A 264 -4.28 5.17 -12.61
CA ALA A 264 -4.31 4.04 -13.54
C ALA A 264 -5.51 3.09 -13.30
N TYR A 265 -6.67 3.63 -12.94
CA TYR A 265 -7.86 2.82 -12.66
C TYR A 265 -8.48 2.18 -13.91
N ALA A 266 -8.44 2.81 -15.09
CA ALA A 266 -9.09 2.28 -16.29
C ALA A 266 -8.22 1.22 -17.00
N LYS A 267 -8.85 0.38 -17.83
CA LYS A 267 -8.18 -0.71 -18.59
C LYS A 267 -7.01 -0.26 -19.47
N SER A 268 -7.02 0.99 -19.92
CA SER A 268 -5.93 1.60 -20.71
C SER A 268 -4.94 2.40 -19.86
N GLY A 269 -5.26 2.66 -18.60
CA GLY A 269 -4.43 3.44 -17.70
C GLY A 269 -3.15 2.69 -17.39
N LYS A 270 -2.01 3.36 -17.58
CA LYS A 270 -0.70 2.79 -17.29
C LYS A 270 0.16 3.81 -16.57
N VAL A 271 0.79 3.42 -15.46
CA VAL A 271 1.75 4.25 -14.75
C VAL A 271 2.98 3.39 -14.45
N HIS A 272 4.17 3.96 -14.61
CA HIS A 272 5.40 3.26 -14.21
C HIS A 272 5.72 3.52 -12.73
N ASN A 273 6.84 4.17 -12.42
CA ASN A 273 7.25 4.44 -11.04
C ASN A 273 6.58 5.71 -10.51
N VAL A 274 6.20 5.70 -9.23
CA VAL A 274 5.78 6.91 -8.51
C VAL A 274 6.69 7.10 -7.31
N SER A 275 7.69 7.97 -7.45
CA SER A 275 8.72 8.15 -6.43
C SER A 275 8.81 9.58 -5.91
N LYS A 276 8.65 9.75 -4.60
CA LYS A 276 8.70 11.06 -3.92
C LYS A 276 7.70 12.07 -4.50
N SER A 277 6.58 11.58 -5.00
CA SER A 277 5.58 12.35 -5.77
C SER A 277 4.21 12.28 -5.11
N CYS A 278 3.26 13.09 -5.60
CA CYS A 278 1.85 13.00 -5.21
C CYS A 278 1.66 13.14 -3.69
N LYS A 279 2.33 14.10 -3.05
CA LYS A 279 2.27 14.26 -1.59
C LYS A 279 1.10 15.09 -1.09
N GLY A 280 0.56 15.97 -1.93
CA GLY A 280 -0.59 16.79 -1.59
C GLY A 280 -1.89 15.98 -1.62
N GLU A 281 -2.93 16.56 -1.01
CA GLU A 281 -4.29 16.05 -1.12
C GLU A 281 -4.70 15.95 -2.59
N GLN A 282 -5.24 14.80 -2.99
CA GLN A 282 -5.69 14.51 -4.36
C GLN A 282 -4.69 14.84 -5.47
N ALA A 283 -3.39 14.89 -5.16
CA ALA A 283 -2.41 15.51 -6.05
C ALA A 283 -2.26 14.80 -7.41
N CYS A 284 -2.46 13.49 -7.48
CA CYS A 284 -2.42 12.66 -8.68
C CYS A 284 -3.70 11.82 -8.84
N ALA A 285 -4.79 12.24 -8.18
CA ALA A 285 -6.04 11.50 -8.19
C ALA A 285 -6.71 11.54 -9.58
N HIS A 286 -7.53 10.52 -9.85
CA HIS A 286 -8.40 10.44 -11.02
C HIS A 286 -7.70 10.52 -12.39
N ASN A 287 -6.46 10.05 -12.47
CA ASN A 287 -5.78 9.81 -13.74
C ASN A 287 -6.12 8.38 -14.23
N GLU A 288 -7.40 8.16 -14.52
CA GLU A 288 -7.96 6.83 -14.74
C GLU A 288 -7.57 6.26 -16.12
N TYR A 289 -7.70 7.08 -17.17
CA TYR A 289 -7.54 6.67 -18.56
C TYR A 289 -6.12 6.84 -19.10
N ASN A 290 -5.27 7.55 -18.37
CA ASN A 290 -4.06 8.09 -18.94
C ASN A 290 -2.91 7.10 -18.84
N THR A 291 -2.06 7.14 -19.85
CA THR A 291 -0.71 6.58 -19.76
C THR A 291 0.24 7.65 -19.24
N HIS A 292 0.85 7.40 -18.09
CA HIS A 292 1.95 8.17 -17.53
C HIS A 292 3.25 7.36 -17.54
N GLY A 293 4.35 8.04 -17.86
CA GLY A 293 5.68 7.51 -17.60
C GLY A 293 5.99 7.46 -16.10
N ASP A 294 7.26 7.62 -15.75
CA ASP A 294 7.67 7.77 -14.35
C ASP A 294 7.23 9.13 -13.78
N ILE A 295 6.59 9.14 -12.61
CA ILE A 295 6.25 10.36 -11.86
C ILE A 295 7.25 10.51 -10.71
N LEU A 296 8.31 11.29 -10.94
CA LEU A 296 9.45 11.44 -10.02
C LEU A 296 9.49 12.83 -9.40
N LYS A 297 9.45 12.93 -8.07
CA LYS A 297 9.50 14.21 -7.33
C LYS A 297 8.51 15.25 -7.85
N SER A 298 7.39 14.82 -8.42
CA SER A 298 6.43 15.66 -9.12
C SER A 298 5.08 15.67 -8.41
N CYS A 299 4.23 16.62 -8.77
CA CYS A 299 2.84 16.69 -8.32
C CYS A 299 2.72 16.73 -6.79
N ASN A 300 3.61 17.46 -6.09
CA ASN A 300 3.59 17.44 -4.62
C ASN A 300 2.65 18.45 -3.98
N ALA A 301 2.10 19.41 -4.74
CA ALA A 301 1.09 20.32 -4.22
C ALA A 301 -0.31 19.68 -4.24
N ASN A 302 -1.23 20.22 -3.42
CA ASN A 302 -2.63 19.77 -3.42
C ASN A 302 -3.25 19.96 -4.81
N HIS A 303 -3.96 18.94 -5.29
CA HIS A 303 -4.61 18.89 -6.60
C HIS A 303 -3.67 19.20 -7.80
N ALA A 304 -2.35 19.03 -7.64
CA ALA A 304 -1.37 19.48 -8.64
C ALA A 304 -1.58 18.89 -10.05
N CYS A 305 -1.83 17.58 -10.11
CA CYS A 305 -1.90 16.76 -11.31
C CYS A 305 -3.20 15.94 -11.32
N ILE A 306 -4.27 16.51 -10.76
CA ILE A 306 -5.59 15.90 -10.81
C ILE A 306 -6.15 16.02 -12.24
N TYR A 307 -6.85 14.99 -12.72
CA TYR A 307 -7.52 14.98 -14.03
C TYR A 307 -6.60 15.35 -15.21
N GLN A 308 -5.36 14.88 -15.23
CA GLN A 308 -4.52 15.08 -16.41
C GLN A 308 -5.09 14.29 -17.60
N GLU A 309 -4.62 14.60 -18.80
CA GLU A 309 -4.80 13.72 -19.96
C GLU A 309 -3.54 12.87 -20.13
N ASP A 310 -3.38 12.18 -21.27
CA ASP A 310 -2.19 11.36 -21.56
C ASP A 310 -0.91 12.20 -21.49
N ILE A 311 -0.02 11.86 -20.54
CA ILE A 311 1.34 12.41 -20.40
C ILE A 311 2.30 11.24 -20.51
N ILE A 312 2.65 10.89 -21.74
CA ILE A 312 3.40 9.68 -22.05
C ILE A 312 4.86 9.79 -21.56
N SER A 313 5.35 11.02 -21.34
CA SER A 313 6.70 11.27 -20.85
C SER A 313 6.89 11.06 -19.34
N ASP A 314 8.14 10.89 -18.93
CA ASP A 314 8.53 10.92 -17.52
C ASP A 314 8.45 12.35 -16.97
N MET A 315 7.72 12.53 -15.87
CA MET A 315 7.59 13.80 -15.17
C MET A 315 8.59 13.88 -14.01
N ASP A 316 9.57 14.78 -14.08
CA ASP A 316 10.52 15.00 -12.98
C ASP A 316 10.49 16.42 -12.41
N THR A 317 10.33 16.52 -11.09
CA THR A 317 10.44 17.78 -10.32
C THR A 317 9.41 18.83 -10.77
N CYS A 318 8.26 18.39 -11.28
CA CYS A 318 7.24 19.28 -11.80
C CYS A 318 5.97 19.36 -11.00
N CYS A 319 5.19 20.42 -11.25
CA CYS A 319 3.88 20.59 -10.63
C CYS A 319 3.93 20.62 -9.08
N ASN A 320 5.02 21.16 -8.53
CA ASN A 320 5.26 21.20 -7.08
C ASN A 320 4.86 22.53 -6.41
N ASN A 321 4.45 23.53 -7.18
CA ASN A 321 4.14 24.86 -6.65
C ASN A 321 2.65 24.98 -6.28
N PRO A 322 2.29 25.25 -5.02
CA PRO A 322 0.90 25.31 -4.57
C PRO A 322 0.14 26.55 -5.06
N VAL A 323 0.84 27.62 -5.46
CA VAL A 323 0.21 28.90 -5.86
C VAL A 323 -0.36 28.82 -7.28
N LYS A 324 -0.12 27.72 -7.98
CA LYS A 324 -0.36 27.55 -9.39
C LYS A 324 -0.93 26.14 -9.58
N LEU A 325 -2.25 26.03 -9.73
CA LEU A 325 -2.99 24.87 -10.30
C LEU A 325 -2.53 24.54 -11.74
N LYS A 326 -1.29 24.89 -12.12
CA LYS A 326 -0.76 24.94 -13.48
C LYS A 326 -0.58 23.58 -14.13
N CYS A 327 -0.80 22.49 -13.40
CA CYS A 327 -0.72 21.15 -13.95
C CYS A 327 -2.04 20.40 -13.89
N GLN A 328 -3.13 21.07 -13.52
CA GLN A 328 -4.46 20.50 -13.70
C GLN A 328 -4.80 20.52 -15.19
N ASN A 329 -5.29 19.40 -15.71
CA ASN A 329 -5.69 19.24 -17.12
C ASN A 329 -4.58 19.57 -18.14
N VAL A 330 -3.30 19.39 -17.78
CA VAL A 330 -2.20 19.55 -18.74
C VAL A 330 -2.07 18.30 -19.60
N THR A 331 -1.77 18.52 -20.87
CA THR A 331 -1.33 17.53 -21.85
C THR A 331 0.18 17.57 -22.01
N GLU A 332 0.77 16.55 -22.63
CA GLU A 332 2.18 16.51 -23.05
C GLU A 332 2.62 17.81 -23.76
N ASP A 333 1.79 18.33 -24.67
CA ASP A 333 2.10 19.55 -25.44
C ASP A 333 2.10 20.84 -24.59
N SER A 334 1.32 20.85 -23.51
CA SER A 334 1.17 22.01 -22.63
C SER A 334 2.11 22.01 -21.43
N LEU A 335 2.77 20.88 -21.17
CA LEU A 335 3.75 20.75 -20.11
C LEU A 335 4.94 21.67 -20.36
N PRO A 336 5.41 22.42 -19.34
CA PRO A 336 6.65 23.17 -19.45
C PRO A 336 7.79 22.25 -19.86
N LYS A 337 8.67 22.71 -20.76
CA LYS A 337 9.78 21.88 -21.29
C LYS A 337 10.71 21.39 -20.19
N GLU A 338 10.84 22.14 -19.11
CA GLU A 338 11.60 21.77 -17.92
C GLU A 338 11.00 20.56 -17.16
N CYS A 339 9.74 20.19 -17.43
CA CYS A 339 9.04 19.07 -16.81
C CYS A 339 9.21 17.75 -17.53
N ILE A 340 9.44 17.82 -18.83
CA ILE A 340 9.59 16.64 -19.67
C ILE A 340 11.04 16.21 -19.55
N LYS A 341 11.27 15.12 -18.83
CA LYS A 341 12.54 14.42 -19.00
C LYS A 341 12.45 13.60 -20.26
N HIS A 342 13.26 13.95 -21.25
CA HIS A 342 13.57 13.00 -22.30
C HIS A 342 14.10 11.73 -21.64
N ALA A 343 13.42 10.61 -21.87
CA ALA A 343 13.76 9.32 -21.29
C ALA A 343 15.28 9.13 -21.34
N PRO A 344 15.94 8.81 -20.21
CA PRO A 344 17.33 8.42 -20.25
C PRO A 344 17.44 7.25 -21.21
N GLN A 345 18.25 7.39 -22.27
CA GLN A 345 18.54 6.29 -23.19
C GLN A 345 19.28 5.19 -22.41
N GLY A 346 18.55 4.27 -21.79
CA GLY A 346 19.10 3.10 -21.09
C GLY A 346 18.68 3.00 -19.62
N ASN A 347 17.92 1.95 -19.33
CA ASN A 347 17.55 1.51 -17.99
C ASN A 347 18.82 1.22 -17.13
N PRO A 348 19.07 1.94 -16.01
CA PRO A 348 20.26 1.75 -15.18
C PRO A 348 20.23 0.48 -14.32
N PHE A 349 19.12 -0.27 -14.28
CA PHE A 349 18.95 -1.48 -13.47
C PHE A 349 19.09 -2.80 -14.25
N LYS A 350 19.46 -2.77 -15.54
CA LYS A 350 20.02 -3.94 -16.22
C LYS A 350 21.53 -4.04 -15.92
N ARG A 351 21.92 -4.78 -14.90
CA ARG A 351 23.28 -5.32 -14.75
C ARG A 351 23.22 -6.81 -14.47
#